data_AF-A0A9Q1BQ43-F1
#
_entry.id   AF-A0A9Q1BQ43-F1
#
_cell.length_a   1.000
_cell.length_b   1.000
_cell.length_c   1.000
_cell.angle_alpha   90.00
_cell.angle_beta   90.00
_cell.angle_gamma   90.00
#
_symmetry.space_group_name_H-M   'P 1'
#
loop_
_entity.id
_entity.type
_entity.pdbx_description
1 polymer ?
#
loop_
_entity_poly.entity_id
_entity_poly.type
_entity_poly.pdbx_seq_one_letter_code
_entity_poly.pdbx_strand_id
1 'polypeptide(L)'
;MVPFLSTFTGKLDAAVEVARRALKYLPNEPGIHFILGNVLGKSDRLEEAESSFLRALALDPNMGSYHANIGVLYHRWNKFTQAEYHYQKALEINPSDSATLENVQKLKRVQSKQQRSKQTI
;
A
#
# COMPACT_ATOMS: atom_id res chain seq x y z
N MET A 1 29.86 -8.08 -7.00
CA MET A 1 29.02 -7.11 -7.73
C MET A 1 27.62 -7.06 -7.09
N VAL A 2 27.43 -6.30 -6.00
CA VAL A 2 26.11 -6.04 -5.37
C VAL A 2 25.96 -4.63 -4.69
N PRO A 3 26.54 -3.50 -5.18
CA PRO A 3 26.46 -2.25 -4.41
C PRO A 3 25.07 -1.58 -4.43
N PHE A 4 24.24 -1.89 -5.43
CA PHE A 4 22.99 -1.18 -5.66
C PHE A 4 21.86 -1.59 -4.71
N LEU A 5 21.78 -2.87 -4.33
CA LEU A 5 20.75 -3.36 -3.42
C LEU A 5 21.03 -2.94 -1.96
N SER A 6 22.30 -2.93 -1.55
CA SER A 6 22.71 -2.49 -0.21
C SER A 6 22.45 -0.99 0.02
N THR A 7 22.68 -0.16 -1.00
CA THR A 7 22.41 1.29 -0.88
C THR A 7 20.93 1.63 -0.92
N PHE A 8 20.11 0.89 -1.68
CA PHE A 8 18.66 1.11 -1.72
C PHE A 8 17.97 0.68 -0.43
N THR A 9 18.29 -0.51 0.07
CA THR A 9 17.78 -1.01 1.37
C THR A 9 18.18 -0.07 2.51
N GLY A 10 19.45 0.35 2.57
CA GLY A 10 19.92 1.32 3.57
C GLY A 10 19.19 2.66 3.54
N LYS A 11 18.77 3.15 2.35
CA LYS A 11 17.97 4.37 2.22
C LYS A 11 16.54 4.19 2.74
N LEU A 12 15.94 3.03 2.51
CA LEU A 12 14.59 2.74 3.00
C LEU A 12 14.58 2.57 4.53
N ASP A 13 15.57 1.89 5.11
CA ASP A 13 15.68 1.76 6.56
C ASP A 13 15.92 3.12 7.25
N ALA A 14 16.76 3.97 6.66
CA ALA A 14 16.92 5.34 7.14
C ALA A 14 15.60 6.14 7.10
N ALA A 15 14.79 5.96 6.04
CA ALA A 15 13.48 6.60 5.93
C ALA A 15 12.47 6.08 6.97
N VAL A 16 12.49 4.78 7.28
CA VAL A 16 11.71 4.21 8.38
C VAL A 16 12.09 4.86 9.71
N GLU A 17 13.38 4.99 10.00
CA GLU A 17 13.85 5.60 11.24
C GLU A 17 13.46 7.07 11.36
N VAL A 18 13.56 7.84 10.27
CA VAL A 18 13.11 9.24 10.24
C VAL A 18 11.61 9.34 10.52
N ALA A 19 10.79 8.51 9.87
CA ALA A 19 9.34 8.50 10.10
C ALA A 19 8.99 8.10 11.54
N ARG A 20 9.63 7.06 12.10
CA ARG A 20 9.43 6.65 13.50
C ARG A 20 9.84 7.72 14.49
N ARG A 21 10.92 8.47 14.22
CA ARG A 21 11.31 9.64 15.04
C ARG A 21 10.29 10.75 14.97
N ALA A 22 9.75 11.05 13.78
CA ALA A 22 8.70 12.05 13.62
C ALA A 22 7.45 11.69 14.44
N LEU A 23 7.04 10.41 14.43
CA LEU A 23 5.91 9.92 15.23
C LEU A 23 6.11 10.05 16.76
N LYS A 24 7.34 10.13 17.26
CA LYS A 24 7.58 10.40 18.69
C LYS A 24 7.11 11.80 19.09
N TYR A 25 7.18 12.76 18.16
CA TYR A 25 6.75 14.15 18.38
C TYR A 25 5.31 14.38 17.90
N LEU A 26 4.88 13.68 16.85
CA LEU A 26 3.58 13.81 16.20
C LEU A 26 2.89 12.44 16.06
N PRO A 27 2.45 11.80 17.17
CA PRO A 27 1.99 10.41 17.16
C PRO A 27 0.68 10.17 16.39
N ASN A 28 -0.12 11.22 16.22
CA ASN A 28 -1.44 11.18 15.60
C ASN A 28 -1.48 11.93 14.25
N GLU A 29 -0.32 12.18 13.65
CA GLU A 29 -0.28 12.79 12.33
C GLU A 29 -0.44 11.69 11.25
N PRO A 30 -1.52 11.73 10.44
CA PRO A 30 -1.85 10.65 9.50
C PRO A 30 -0.80 10.50 8.37
N GLY A 31 -0.22 11.62 7.91
CA GLY A 31 0.70 11.65 6.79
C GLY A 31 2.00 10.88 7.04
N ILE A 32 2.53 10.91 8.26
CA ILE A 32 3.73 10.22 8.70
C ILE A 32 3.44 8.72 8.80
N HIS A 33 2.29 8.32 9.33
CA HIS A 33 1.85 6.91 9.29
C HIS A 33 1.72 6.42 7.84
N PHE A 34 1.17 7.24 6.94
CA PHE A 34 1.10 6.93 5.51
C PHE A 34 2.48 6.83 4.84
N ILE A 35 3.40 7.74 5.14
CA ILE A 35 4.79 7.71 4.65
C ILE A 35 5.48 6.44 5.16
N LEU A 36 5.35 6.14 6.45
CA LEU A 36 5.90 4.93 7.06
C LEU A 36 5.38 3.67 6.37
N GLY A 37 4.06 3.59 6.12
CA GLY A 37 3.45 2.50 5.38
C GLY A 37 4.03 2.32 3.97
N ASN A 38 4.21 3.43 3.24
CA ASN A 38 4.81 3.40 1.90
C ASN A 38 6.25 2.89 1.89
N VAL A 39 7.06 3.38 2.84
CA VAL A 39 8.48 2.98 2.92
C VAL A 39 8.58 1.51 3.32
N LEU A 40 7.83 1.06 4.32
CA LEU A 40 7.79 -0.34 4.74
C LEU A 40 7.33 -1.26 3.62
N GLY A 41 6.30 -0.86 2.86
CA GLY A 41 5.82 -1.61 1.71
C GLY A 41 6.87 -1.71 0.61
N LYS A 42 7.67 -0.67 0.37
CA LYS A 42 8.80 -0.71 -0.57
C LYS A 42 9.95 -1.60 -0.09
N SER A 43 10.12 -1.75 1.22
CA SER A 43 11.05 -2.70 1.85
C SER A 43 10.50 -4.12 1.99
N ASP A 44 9.33 -4.41 1.39
CA ASP A 44 8.64 -5.72 1.46
C ASP A 44 8.22 -6.15 2.89
N ARG A 45 8.14 -5.19 3.82
CA ARG A 45 7.64 -5.37 5.20
C ARG A 45 6.13 -5.16 5.23
N LEU A 46 5.39 -6.06 4.62
CA LEU A 46 3.99 -5.87 4.23
C LEU A 46 3.04 -5.75 5.44
N GLU A 47 3.23 -6.54 6.49
CA GLU A 47 2.45 -6.50 7.73
C GLU A 47 2.60 -5.15 8.45
N GLU A 48 3.84 -4.66 8.57
CA GLU A 48 4.10 -3.38 9.22
C GLU A 48 3.58 -2.20 8.39
N ALA A 49 3.65 -2.33 7.06
CA ALA A 49 3.07 -1.36 6.15
C ALA A 49 1.55 -1.28 6.32
N GLU A 50 0.88 -2.43 6.39
CA GLU A 50 -0.57 -2.55 6.64
C GLU A 50 -0.93 -1.86 7.96
N SER A 51 -0.24 -2.17 9.06
CA SER A 51 -0.50 -1.51 10.35
C SER A 51 -0.35 0.01 10.29
N SER A 52 0.66 0.50 9.57
CA SER A 52 0.91 1.95 9.45
C SER A 52 -0.16 2.63 8.61
N PHE A 53 -0.55 2.04 7.47
CA PHE A 53 -1.62 2.58 6.65
C PHE A 53 -2.98 2.54 7.34
N LEU A 54 -3.31 1.47 8.06
CA LEU A 54 -4.56 1.39 8.83
C LEU A 54 -4.59 2.44 9.94
N ARG A 55 -3.45 2.78 10.54
CA ARG A 55 -3.37 3.89 11.49
C ARG A 55 -3.59 5.25 10.83
N ALA A 56 -3.01 5.49 9.65
CA ALA A 56 -3.27 6.69 8.86
C ALA A 56 -4.77 6.83 8.53
N LEU A 57 -5.39 5.74 8.05
CA LEU A 57 -6.81 5.70 7.71
C LEU A 57 -7.72 5.88 8.94
N ALA A 58 -7.33 5.35 10.11
CA ALA A 58 -8.10 5.55 11.35
C ALA A 58 -8.07 7.01 11.83
N LEU A 59 -7.00 7.74 11.52
CA LEU A 59 -6.85 9.15 11.88
C LEU A 59 -7.51 10.09 10.84
N ASP A 60 -7.51 9.70 9.56
CA ASP A 60 -8.22 10.41 8.49
C ASP A 60 -8.93 9.40 7.54
N PRO A 61 -10.20 9.07 7.82
CA PRO A 61 -10.93 8.01 7.11
C PRO A 61 -11.38 8.41 5.70
N ASN A 62 -11.41 9.71 5.39
CA ASN A 62 -11.95 10.21 4.11
C ASN A 62 -10.85 10.47 3.06
N MET A 63 -9.62 10.03 3.32
CA MET A 63 -8.53 10.11 2.36
C MET A 63 -8.56 8.95 1.35
N GLY A 64 -9.14 9.21 0.18
CA GLY A 64 -9.18 8.23 -0.92
C GLY A 64 -7.80 7.70 -1.32
N SER A 65 -6.75 8.53 -1.22
CA SER A 65 -5.36 8.13 -1.49
C SER A 65 -4.84 7.07 -0.51
N TYR A 66 -5.30 7.05 0.75
CA TYR A 66 -4.91 6.03 1.72
C TYR A 66 -5.50 4.68 1.33
N HIS A 67 -6.79 4.66 1.00
CA HIS A 67 -7.45 3.47 0.44
C HIS A 67 -6.75 2.97 -0.83
N ALA A 68 -6.42 3.86 -1.77
CA ALA A 68 -5.73 3.47 -3.00
C ALA A 68 -4.39 2.77 -2.72
N ASN A 69 -3.58 3.30 -1.80
CA ASN A 69 -2.27 2.72 -1.47
C ASN A 69 -2.36 1.43 -0.64
N ILE A 70 -3.34 1.31 0.26
CA ILE A 70 -3.64 0.04 0.93
C ILE A 70 -4.04 -1.02 -0.11
N GLY A 71 -4.84 -0.64 -1.11
CA GLY A 71 -5.18 -1.52 -2.23
C GLY A 71 -3.93 -2.00 -2.99
N VAL A 72 -2.99 -1.10 -3.28
CA VAL A 72 -1.70 -1.44 -3.91
C VAL A 72 -0.87 -2.39 -3.04
N LEU A 73 -0.82 -2.16 -1.73
CA LEU A 73 -0.12 -3.04 -0.80
C LEU A 73 -0.69 -4.46 -0.87
N TYR A 74 -2.00 -4.61 -0.74
CA TYR A 74 -2.66 -5.92 -0.79
C TYR A 74 -2.56 -6.59 -2.15
N HIS A 75 -2.61 -5.82 -3.25
CA HIS A 75 -2.41 -6.34 -4.59
C HIS A 75 -1.01 -6.97 -4.72
N ARG A 76 0.04 -6.26 -4.27
CA ARG A 76 1.41 -6.80 -4.25
C ARG A 76 1.55 -8.02 -3.33
N TRP A 77 0.76 -8.07 -2.26
CA TRP A 77 0.72 -9.19 -1.33
C TRP A 77 -0.20 -10.34 -1.77
N ASN A 78 -0.73 -10.32 -3.00
CA ASN A 78 -1.69 -11.30 -3.52
C ASN A 78 -2.99 -11.44 -2.69
N LYS A 79 -3.30 -10.47 -1.82
CA LYS A 79 -4.54 -10.36 -1.03
C LYS A 79 -5.62 -9.65 -1.87
N PHE A 80 -6.02 -10.27 -2.97
CA PHE A 80 -6.81 -9.59 -4.02
C PHE A 80 -8.20 -9.14 -3.56
N THR A 81 -8.85 -9.86 -2.67
CA THR A 81 -10.16 -9.46 -2.12
C THR A 81 -10.05 -8.17 -1.31
N GLN A 82 -9.02 -8.06 -0.45
CA GLN A 82 -8.77 -6.83 0.30
C GLN A 82 -8.33 -5.68 -0.62
N ALA A 83 -7.55 -5.98 -1.66
CA ALA A 83 -7.16 -4.98 -2.66
C ALA A 83 -8.38 -4.38 -3.36
N GLU A 84 -9.32 -5.22 -3.81
CA GLU A 84 -10.56 -4.79 -4.46
C GLU A 84 -11.40 -3.91 -3.55
N TYR A 85 -11.61 -4.32 -2.29
CA TYR A 85 -12.35 -3.53 -1.31
C TYR A 85 -11.79 -2.12 -1.17
N HIS A 86 -10.46 -1.99 -1.00
CA HIS A 86 -9.85 -0.70 -0.81
C HIS A 86 -9.80 0.16 -2.08
N TYR A 87 -9.63 -0.44 -3.26
CA TYR A 87 -9.76 0.31 -4.50
C TYR A 87 -11.20 0.83 -4.71
N GLN A 88 -12.22 0.04 -4.36
CA GLN A 88 -13.60 0.49 -4.41
C GLN A 88 -13.83 1.69 -3.47
N LYS A 89 -13.34 1.63 -2.23
CA LYS A 89 -13.41 2.76 -1.29
C LYS A 89 -12.70 4.02 -1.80
N ALA A 90 -11.53 3.86 -2.41
CA ALA A 90 -10.82 4.99 -3.02
C ALA A 90 -11.65 5.65 -4.15
N LEU A 91 -12.31 4.84 -4.99
CA LEU A 91 -13.14 5.32 -6.10
C LEU A 91 -14.51 5.84 -5.65
N GLU A 92 -15.04 5.38 -4.52
CA GLU A 92 -16.22 6.00 -3.89
C GLU A 92 -15.93 7.46 -3.49
N ILE A 93 -14.72 7.73 -2.98
CA ILE A 93 -14.28 9.07 -2.56
C ILE A 93 -13.85 9.92 -3.75
N ASN A 94 -13.05 9.37 -4.67
CA ASN A 94 -12.64 10.03 -5.90
C ASN A 94 -12.85 9.10 -7.11
N PRO A 95 -14.03 9.17 -7.76
CA PRO A 95 -14.35 8.34 -8.92
C PRO A 95 -13.42 8.53 -10.13
N SER A 96 -12.71 9.66 -10.18
CA SER A 96 -11.86 10.06 -11.30
C SER A 96 -10.37 9.76 -11.10
N ASP A 97 -9.99 9.07 -10.01
CA ASP A 97 -8.60 8.68 -9.77
C ASP A 97 -8.12 7.64 -10.79
N SER A 98 -7.44 8.15 -11.83
CA SER A 98 -6.90 7.35 -12.93
C SER A 98 -5.95 6.25 -12.46
N ALA A 99 -5.11 6.54 -11.46
CA ALA A 99 -4.15 5.56 -10.95
C ALA A 99 -4.87 4.38 -10.28
N THR A 100 -5.94 4.66 -9.52
CA THR A 100 -6.76 3.61 -8.91
C THR A 100 -7.53 2.82 -9.96
N LEU A 101 -8.12 3.48 -10.97
CA LEU A 101 -8.80 2.80 -12.08
C LEU A 101 -7.86 1.84 -12.83
N GLU A 102 -6.64 2.27 -13.13
CA GLU A 102 -5.61 1.41 -13.74
C GLU A 102 -5.27 0.20 -12.85
N ASN A 103 -5.15 0.41 -11.53
CA ASN A 103 -4.85 -0.67 -10.60
C ASN A 103 -5.98 -1.70 -10.50
N VAL A 104 -7.24 -1.27 -10.53
CA VAL A 104 -8.41 -2.16 -10.63
C VAL A 104 -8.37 -2.98 -11.92
N GLN A 105 -8.04 -2.35 -13.05
CA GLN A 105 -7.89 -3.08 -14.32
C GLN A 105 -6.79 -4.13 -14.25
N LYS A 106 -5.64 -3.81 -13.66
CA LYS A 106 -4.54 -4.76 -13.43
C LYS A 106 -5.00 -5.92 -12.54
N LEU A 107 -5.71 -5.63 -11.45
CA LEU A 107 -6.24 -6.63 -10.51
C LEU A 107 -7.19 -7.62 -11.21
N LYS A 108 -8.14 -7.10 -11.99
CA LYS A 108 -9.10 -7.93 -12.75
C LYS A 108 -8.39 -8.89 -13.72
N ARG A 109 -7.35 -8.41 -14.41
CA ARG A 109 -6.54 -9.25 -15.31
C ARG A 109 -5.85 -10.40 -14.57
N VAL A 110 -5.35 -10.16 -13.36
CA VAL A 110 -4.72 -11.20 -12.53
C VAL A 110 -5.75 -12.23 -12.09
N GLN A 111 -6.91 -11.79 -11.58
CA GLN A 111 -8.00 -12.69 -11.17
C GLN A 111 -8.52 -13.55 -12.33
N SER A 112 -8.73 -12.98 -13.52
CA SER A 112 -9.16 -13.75 -14.70
C SER A 112 -8.14 -14.82 -15.11
N LYS A 113 -6.84 -14.52 -15.01
CA LYS A 113 -5.78 -15.51 -15.27
C LYS A 113 -5.82 -16.66 -14.26
N GLN A 114 -6.00 -16.34 -12.97
CA GLN A 114 -6.08 -17.35 -11.90
C GLN A 114 -7.33 -18.23 -12.01
N GLN A 115 -8.46 -17.67 -12.43
CA GLN A 115 -9.68 -18.45 -12.66
C GLN A 115 -9.49 -19.43 -13.82
N ARG A 116 -8.87 -19.01 -14.93
CA ARG A 116 -8.56 -19.89 -16.06
C ARG A 116 -7.61 -21.01 -15.66
N SER A 117 -6.53 -20.71 -14.93
CA SER A 117 -5.58 -21.74 -14.49
C SER A 117 -6.20 -22.78 -13.56
N LYS A 118 -7.22 -22.41 -12.78
CA LYS A 118 -7.95 -23.33 -11.89
C LYS A 118 -8.95 -24.24 -12.63
N GLN A 119 -9.35 -23.89 -13.86
CA GLN A 119 -10.29 -24.67 -14.67
C GLN A 119 -9.60 -25.68 -15.61
N THR A 120 -8.27 -25.63 -15.73
CA THR A 120 -7.48 -26.50 -16.62
C THR A 120 -6.85 -27.69 -15.88
N ILE A 121 -7.24 -27.93 -14.63
CA ILE A 121 -6.81 -29.06 -13.77
C ILE A 121 -8.06 -29.89 -13.48
#